data_AF-A0A2A6RIR3-F1
#
_entry.id   AF-A0A2A6RIR3-F1
#
_cell.length_a   1.000
_cell.length_b   1.000
_cell.length_c   1.000
_cell.angle_alpha   90.00
_cell.angle_beta   90.00
_cell.angle_gamma   90.00
#
_symmetry.space_group_name_H-M   'P 1'
#
loop_
_entity.id
_entity.type
_entity.pdbx_description
1 polymer ?
#
loop_
_entity_poly.entity_id
_entity_poly.type
_entity_poly.pdbx_seq_one_letter_code
_entity_poly.pdbx_strand_id
1 'polypeptide(L)'
;MRLSEDKVRRIAERIHDELAQQGLLAYREPHGTKPGVGRAARVKAIFDFIVADLQVEEEIDAEVDRVLATYSREIKGTERDILFRKHKEEIARKRGYVL
;
A
#
# COMPACT_ATOMS: atom_id res chain seq x y z
N MET A 1 11.67 4.39 -4.26
CA MET A 1 11.09 5.09 -3.08
C MET A 1 9.61 5.04 -3.23
N ARG A 2 8.81 4.72 -2.20
CA ARG A 2 7.42 5.16 -2.26
C ARG A 2 6.95 5.93 -1.03
N LEU A 3 7.01 5.40 0.18
CA LEU A 3 6.77 6.18 1.40
C LEU A 3 7.59 5.66 2.58
N SER A 4 8.11 6.55 3.43
CA SER A 4 8.65 6.15 4.73
C SER A 4 7.50 5.80 5.68
N GLU A 5 7.74 4.93 6.66
CA GLU A 5 6.74 4.58 7.67
C GLU A 5 6.16 5.82 8.36
N ASP A 6 6.99 6.82 8.66
CA ASP A 6 6.53 8.10 9.23
C ASP A 6 5.54 8.83 8.32
N LYS A 7 5.76 8.76 7.00
CA LYS A 7 4.86 9.38 6.02
C LYS A 7 3.56 8.58 5.89
N VAL A 8 3.63 7.25 5.93
CA VAL A 8 2.45 6.38 5.97
C VAL A 8 1.63 6.66 7.24
N ARG A 9 2.28 6.83 8.39
CA ARG A 9 1.62 7.19 9.65
C ARG A 9 0.86 8.50 9.55
N ARG A 10 1.50 9.56 9.00
CA ARG A 10 0.83 10.85 8.78
C ARG A 10 -0.37 10.74 7.84
N ILE A 11 -0.27 9.91 6.80
CA ILE A 11 -1.40 9.67 5.89
C ILE A 11 -2.52 8.92 6.61
N ALA A 12 -2.20 7.88 7.39
CA ALA A 12 -3.18 7.13 8.15
C ALA A 12 -3.94 8.01 9.15
N GLU A 13 -3.22 8.89 9.85
CA GLU A 13 -3.82 9.90 10.75
C GLU A 13 -4.75 10.84 9.99
N ARG A 14 -4.28 11.39 8.86
CA ARG A 14 -5.06 12.32 8.05
C ARG A 14 -6.32 11.68 7.48
N ILE A 15 -6.23 10.46 6.97
CA ILE A 15 -7.39 9.70 6.47
C ILE A 15 -8.41 9.51 7.59
N HIS A 16 -7.96 9.04 8.77
CA HIS A 16 -8.85 8.87 9.91
C HIS A 16 -9.56 10.18 10.27
N ASP A 17 -8.80 11.28 10.38
CA ASP A 17 -9.33 12.55 10.84
C ASP A 17 -10.26 13.21 9.81
N GLU A 18 -9.98 13.11 8.51
CA GLU A 18 -10.87 13.60 7.44
C GLU A 18 -12.18 12.80 7.40
N LEU A 19 -12.12 11.47 7.48
CA LEU A 19 -13.32 10.63 7.53
C LEU A 19 -14.17 10.89 8.78
N ALA A 20 -13.52 11.14 9.92
CA ALA A 20 -14.20 11.52 11.16
C ALA A 20 -14.89 12.89 11.03
N GLN A 21 -14.18 13.88 10.48
CA GLN A 21 -14.68 15.24 10.29
C GLN A 21 -15.89 15.28 9.35
N GLN A 22 -15.90 14.44 8.32
CA GLN A 22 -17.04 14.31 7.39
C GLN A 22 -18.20 13.48 7.96
N GLY A 23 -18.08 12.92 9.16
CA GLY A 23 -19.12 12.09 9.78
C GLY A 23 -19.34 10.75 9.07
N LEU A 24 -18.36 10.27 8.29
CA LEU A 24 -18.46 9.02 7.53
C LEU A 24 -18.15 7.77 8.36
N LEU A 25 -17.82 7.95 9.65
CA LEU A 25 -17.43 6.87 10.55
C LEU A 25 -18.45 6.71 11.67
N ALA A 26 -19.04 5.52 11.76
CA ALA A 26 -19.87 5.11 12.88
C ALA A 26 -19.03 4.31 13.89
N TYR A 27 -18.59 4.96 14.96
CA TYR A 27 -17.81 4.30 15.99
C TYR A 27 -18.71 3.49 16.94
N ARG A 28 -18.38 2.22 17.14
CA ARG A 28 -18.91 1.38 18.23
C ARG A 28 -17.77 1.08 19.19
N GLU A 29 -17.52 1.98 20.14
CA GLU A 29 -16.50 1.73 21.15
C GLU A 29 -17.06 0.78 22.23
N PRO A 30 -16.34 -0.27 22.62
CA PRO A 30 -16.72 -1.12 23.74
C PRO A 30 -16.84 -0.28 25.02
N HIS A 31 -17.83 -0.57 25.85
CA HIS A 31 -18.00 0.08 27.15
C HIS A 31 -16.70 0.00 27.97
N GLY A 32 -16.26 1.14 28.51
CA GLY A 32 -15.04 1.24 29.34
C GLY A 32 -13.76 1.62 28.60
N THR A 33 -13.81 1.87 27.28
CA THR A 33 -12.65 2.34 26.52
C THR A 33 -12.24 3.76 26.95
N LYS A 34 -10.96 3.96 27.29
CA LYS A 34 -10.44 5.29 27.64
C LYS A 34 -10.47 6.23 26.43
N PRO A 35 -10.78 7.53 26.62
CA PRO A 35 -10.72 8.52 25.56
C PRO A 35 -9.35 8.50 24.85
N GLY A 36 -9.34 8.44 23.52
CA GLY A 36 -8.12 8.44 22.70
C GLY A 36 -7.52 7.08 22.36
N VAL A 37 -7.78 6.02 23.15
CA VAL A 37 -7.29 4.66 22.86
C VAL A 37 -7.95 4.10 21.58
N GLY A 38 -9.23 4.40 21.38
CA GLY A 38 -9.95 4.04 20.17
C GLY A 38 -9.36 4.67 18.90
N ARG A 39 -8.96 5.95 18.95
CA ARG A 39 -8.36 6.64 17.80
C ARG A 39 -7.03 6.01 17.42
N ALA A 40 -6.14 5.80 18.40
CA ALA A 40 -4.83 5.21 18.15
C ALA A 40 -4.94 3.82 17.50
N ALA A 41 -5.86 2.97 17.99
CA ALA A 41 -6.09 1.66 17.41
C ALA A 41 -6.61 1.73 15.95
N ARG A 42 -7.51 2.67 15.65
CA ARG A 42 -8.04 2.87 14.29
C ARG A 42 -6.98 3.37 13.31
N VAL A 43 -6.19 4.35 13.73
CA VAL A 43 -5.06 4.85 12.93
C VAL A 43 -4.05 3.72 12.69
N LYS A 44 -3.76 2.91 13.71
CA LYS A 44 -2.89 1.74 13.55
C LYS A 44 -3.44 0.75 12.52
N ALA A 45 -4.74 0.45 12.54
CA ALA A 45 -5.35 -0.44 11.56
C ALA A 45 -5.21 0.07 10.12
N ILE A 46 -5.40 1.38 9.90
CA ILE A 46 -5.19 2.01 8.58
C ILE A 46 -3.71 1.93 8.18
N PHE A 47 -2.80 2.23 9.11
CA PHE A 47 -1.37 2.13 8.88
C PHE A 47 -0.95 0.71 8.49
N ASP A 48 -1.35 -0.29 9.28
CA ASP A 48 -1.01 -1.70 9.04
C ASP A 48 -1.53 -2.15 7.67
N PHE A 49 -2.74 -1.73 7.30
CA PHE A 49 -3.32 -2.01 5.99
C PHE A 49 -2.48 -1.42 4.85
N ILE A 50 -2.11 -0.14 4.93
CA ILE A 50 -1.30 0.52 3.88
C ILE A 50 0.09 -0.14 3.78
N VAL A 51 0.72 -0.47 4.91
CA VAL A 51 2.03 -1.12 4.89
C VAL A 51 1.96 -2.51 4.27
N ALA A 52 0.95 -3.31 4.62
CA ALA A 52 0.75 -4.62 4.02
C ALA A 52 0.52 -4.53 2.51
N ASP A 53 -0.28 -3.56 2.06
CA ASP A 53 -0.53 -3.32 0.64
C ASP A 53 0.76 -2.93 -0.12
N LEU A 54 1.56 -2.02 0.44
CA LEU A 54 2.85 -1.63 -0.12
C LEU A 54 3.83 -2.82 -0.21
N GLN A 55 3.82 -3.72 0.77
CA GLN A 55 4.65 -4.93 0.74
C GLN A 55 4.25 -5.84 -0.43
N VAL A 56 2.95 -6.01 -0.68
CA VAL A 56 2.47 -6.79 -1.84
C VAL A 56 2.92 -6.13 -3.15
N GLU A 57 2.86 -4.80 -3.25
CA GLU A 57 3.36 -4.08 -4.44
C GLU A 57 4.88 -4.30 -4.63
N GLU A 58 5.66 -4.24 -3.56
CA GLU A 58 7.11 -4.48 -3.61
C GLU A 58 7.46 -5.91 -4.03
N GLU A 59 6.69 -6.90 -3.58
CA GLU A 59 6.86 -8.29 -4.02
C GLU A 59 6.58 -8.46 -5.52
N ILE A 60 5.56 -7.77 -6.03
CA ILE A 60 5.25 -7.77 -7.47
C ILE A 60 6.41 -7.14 -8.24
N ASP A 61 6.93 -6.00 -7.79
CA ASP A 61 8.07 -5.33 -8.42
C ASP A 61 9.32 -6.24 -8.45
N ALA A 62 9.61 -6.94 -7.34
CA ALA A 62 10.70 -7.90 -7.27
C ALA A 62 10.50 -9.12 -8.19
N GLU A 63 9.26 -9.56 -8.40
CA GLU A 63 8.95 -10.60 -9.38
C GLU A 63 9.16 -10.12 -10.82
N VAL A 64 8.73 -8.90 -11.14
CA VAL A 64 8.96 -8.27 -12.44
C VAL A 64 10.46 -8.19 -12.74
N ASP A 65 11.26 -7.73 -11.78
CA ASP A 65 12.71 -7.64 -11.95
C ASP A 65 13.35 -9.01 -12.20
N ARG A 66 12.88 -10.06 -11.52
CA ARG A 66 13.31 -11.45 -11.79
C ARG A 66 12.96 -11.89 -13.21
N VAL A 67 11.75 -11.57 -13.69
CA VAL A 67 11.32 -11.87 -15.07
C VAL A 67 12.21 -11.13 -16.07
N LEU A 68 12.44 -9.84 -15.89
CA LEU A 68 13.29 -9.04 -16.77
C LEU A 68 14.75 -9.53 -16.78
N ALA A 69 15.26 -10.02 -15.66
CA ALA A 69 16.60 -10.59 -15.56
C ALA A 69 16.78 -11.90 -16.37
N THR A 70 15.71 -12.61 -16.72
CA THR A 70 15.79 -13.80 -17.58
C THR A 70 15.97 -13.50 -19.07
N TYR A 71 15.83 -12.24 -19.48
CA TYR A 71 15.97 -11.87 -20.89
C TYR A 71 17.45 -11.98 -21.30
N SER A 72 17.71 -12.64 -22.42
CA SER A 72 19.07 -12.88 -22.93
C SER A 72 19.78 -11.61 -23.38
N ARG A 73 19.03 -10.56 -23.70
CA ARG A 73 19.55 -9.25 -24.11
C ARG A 73 19.43 -8.24 -22.98
N GLU A 74 20.38 -7.32 -22.93
CA GLU A 74 20.33 -6.19 -22.01
C GLU A 74 19.22 -5.22 -22.45
N ILE A 75 18.20 -5.05 -21.59
CA ILE A 75 17.07 -4.14 -21.83
C ILE A 75 17.37 -2.81 -21.13
N LYS A 76 17.40 -1.70 -21.88
CA LYS A 76 17.78 -0.38 -21.36
C LYS A 76 16.72 0.69 -21.60
N GLY A 77 16.75 1.70 -20.73
CA GLY A 77 15.95 2.92 -20.87
C GLY A 77 14.46 2.63 -21.00
N THR A 78 13.80 3.33 -21.92
CA THR A 78 12.35 3.28 -22.13
C THR A 78 11.81 1.87 -22.39
N GLU A 79 12.59 1.00 -23.04
CA GLU A 79 12.16 -0.37 -23.29
C GLU A 79 11.99 -1.16 -22.00
N ARG A 80 12.90 -0.96 -21.03
CA ARG A 80 12.81 -1.59 -19.71
C ARG A 80 11.54 -1.13 -19.01
N ASP A 81 11.24 0.17 -19.06
CA ASP A 81 10.07 0.73 -18.38
C ASP A 81 8.75 0.21 -18.96
N ILE A 82 8.67 0.08 -20.29
CA ILE A 82 7.50 -0.49 -20.97
C ILE A 82 7.29 -1.95 -20.57
N LEU A 83 8.36 -2.76 -20.60
CA LEU A 83 8.27 -4.18 -20.24
C LEU A 83 8.01 -4.37 -18.75
N PHE A 84 8.60 -3.54 -17.90
CA PHE A 84 8.36 -3.53 -16.46
C PHE A 84 6.87 -3.30 -16.18
N ARG A 85 6.29 -2.25 -16.75
CA ARG A 85 4.86 -1.94 -16.56
C ARG A 85 3.96 -3.06 -17.05
N LYS A 86 4.26 -3.62 -18.24
CA LYS A 86 3.47 -4.72 -18.81
C LYS A 86 3.47 -5.96 -17.90
N HIS A 87 4.65 -6.38 -17.44
CA HIS A 87 4.79 -7.54 -16.56
C HIS A 87 4.18 -7.29 -15.19
N LYS A 88 4.33 -6.06 -14.66
CA LYS A 88 3.69 -5.65 -13.39
C LYS A 88 2.18 -5.80 -13.47
N GLU A 89 1.56 -5.29 -14.53
CA GLU A 89 0.11 -5.40 -14.75
C GLU A 89 -0.35 -6.86 -14.90
N GLU A 90 0.45 -7.70 -15.56
CA GLU A 90 0.15 -9.13 -15.72
C GLU A 90 0.24 -9.89 -14.38
N ILE A 91 1.31 -9.67 -13.62
CA ILE A 91 1.53 -10.33 -12.32
C ILE A 91 0.48 -9.86 -11.31
N ALA A 92 0.20 -8.56 -11.23
CA ALA A 92 -0.84 -8.01 -10.38
C ALA A 92 -2.21 -8.67 -10.67
N ARG A 93 -2.57 -8.76 -11.95
CA ARG A 93 -3.82 -9.43 -12.38
C ARG A 93 -3.87 -10.89 -11.95
N LYS A 94 -2.79 -11.65 -12.12
CA LYS A 94 -2.71 -13.07 -11.70
C LYS A 94 -2.89 -13.24 -10.19
N ARG A 95 -2.39 -12.27 -9.40
CA ARG A 95 -2.52 -12.24 -7.94
C ARG A 95 -3.86 -11.67 -7.46
N GLY A 96 -4.73 -11.21 -8.37
CA GLY A 96 -5.97 -10.52 -8.00
C GLY A 96 -5.73 -9.15 -7.35
N TYR A 97 -4.54 -8.57 -7.53
CA TYR A 97 -4.15 -7.27 -7.01
C TYR A 97 -4.57 -6.16 -7.98
N VAL A 98 -5.07 -5.05 -7.43
CA VAL A 98 -5.50 -3.89 -8.21
C VAL A 98 -4.41 -2.81 -8.13
N LEU A 99 -3.86 -2.43 -9.29
CA LEU A 99 -2.84 -1.38 -9.44
C LEU A 99 -3.46 0.03 -9.52
#